data_AF-A0A812Z2S1-F1
#
_entry.id   AF-A0A812Z2S1-F1
#
_cell.length_a   1.000
_cell.length_b   1.000
_cell.length_c   1.000
_cell.angle_alpha   90.00
_cell.angle_beta   90.00
_cell.angle_gamma   90.00
#
_symmetry.space_group_name_H-M   'P 1'
#
loop_
_entity.id
_entity.type
_entity.pdbx_description
1 polymer ?
#
loop_
_entity_poly.entity_id
_entity_poly.type
_entity_poly.pdbx_seq_one_letter_code
_entity_poly.pdbx_strand_id
1 'polypeptide(L)'
;MALRIHGGLTPAISALHVPRVRTRLAVVENVSRMPGQRHRENKGPGRCFAQGLAAGVAALAFRGRVARAAEGDEVPAPSPLPEEFPPAIIIGGGRLGEAFAKMGMGSDVIVRRGDSFPTDAPKGPIYVCTRNDALKDIIASVPADRHEDLVFVQNGALVPFLDKNLQPGLPVTILLVYFAVAKKGEPPLDGKTDTDPEGLTAVNTGKWAQEVCWRLTTSNLACRMLRDPEFMQAYWEKNLWIAAYMLVGALHDGCTVGDVEAKHRKEVDELIAQLATGVAAANADVRWDKLLLCDRLAAYARSVAHFPTAVKEFEWRNGPFYDISLQAKAAGRPDPCPQHTAGLEKLGVVGKDA
;
A
#
# COMPACT_ATOMS: atom_id res chain seq x y z
N MET A 1 26.88 -63.39 2.89
CA MET A 1 26.29 -64.04 1.70
C MET A 1 25.65 -62.94 0.87
N ALA A 2 26.27 -62.63 -0.27
CA ALA A 2 25.92 -61.53 -1.15
C ALA A 2 24.73 -61.89 -2.04
N LEU A 3 23.91 -60.90 -2.41
CA LEU A 3 23.45 -60.76 -3.78
C LEU A 3 23.10 -59.29 -4.08
N ARG A 4 23.89 -58.70 -4.98
CA ARG A 4 23.61 -57.47 -5.72
C ARG A 4 22.66 -57.79 -6.87
N ILE A 5 21.72 -56.89 -7.19
CA ILE A 5 21.34 -56.62 -8.58
C ILE A 5 21.19 -55.10 -8.76
N HIS A 6 21.86 -54.58 -9.79
CA HIS A 6 21.87 -53.21 -10.27
C HIS A 6 20.60 -52.82 -11.03
N GLY A 7 20.30 -51.52 -11.07
CA GLY A 7 19.38 -50.93 -12.04
C GLY A 7 19.11 -49.47 -11.72
N GLY A 8 20.04 -48.59 -12.12
CA GLY A 8 19.87 -47.14 -12.01
C GLY A 8 18.80 -46.62 -12.96
N LEU A 9 18.18 -45.50 -12.56
CA LEU A 9 17.54 -44.51 -13.43
C LEU A 9 17.27 -43.25 -12.58
N THR A 10 18.07 -42.21 -12.83
CA THR A 10 17.78 -40.82 -12.49
C THR A 10 16.57 -40.32 -13.28
N PRO A 11 15.72 -39.47 -12.68
CA PRO A 11 15.09 -38.37 -13.40
C PRO A 11 15.50 -37.05 -12.73
N ALA A 12 16.30 -36.23 -13.42
CA ALA A 12 15.80 -35.18 -14.31
C ALA A 12 15.13 -34.05 -13.54
N ILE A 13 15.93 -33.00 -13.32
CA ILE A 13 15.54 -31.66 -12.88
C ILE A 13 14.54 -31.11 -13.90
N SER A 14 13.25 -31.07 -13.55
CA SER A 14 12.26 -30.30 -14.30
C SER A 14 12.40 -28.83 -13.92
N ALA A 15 13.12 -28.09 -14.76
CA ALA A 15 13.03 -26.64 -14.81
C ALA A 15 11.59 -26.25 -15.20
N LEU A 16 10.81 -25.75 -14.23
CA LEU A 16 9.51 -25.16 -14.50
C LEU A 16 9.70 -23.86 -15.27
N HIS A 17 9.21 -23.90 -16.50
CA HIS A 17 9.10 -22.81 -17.45
C HIS A 17 8.19 -21.71 -16.86
N VAL A 18 8.78 -20.58 -16.48
CA VAL A 18 8.01 -19.36 -16.18
C VAL A 18 7.58 -18.75 -17.52
N PRO A 19 6.28 -18.49 -17.77
CA PRO A 19 5.85 -17.81 -18.99
C PRO A 19 6.39 -16.37 -19.01
N ARG A 20 7.30 -16.09 -19.94
CA ARG A 20 7.68 -14.72 -20.30
C ARG A 20 6.47 -14.00 -20.90
N VAL A 21 5.84 -13.11 -20.14
CA VAL A 21 4.93 -12.11 -20.69
C VAL A 21 5.75 -11.19 -21.60
N ARG A 22 5.62 -11.37 -22.92
CA ARG A 22 6.15 -10.45 -23.93
C ARG A 22 5.26 -9.21 -23.97
N THR A 23 5.62 -8.18 -23.23
CA THR A 23 5.10 -6.82 -23.47
C THR A 23 5.78 -6.29 -24.72
N ARG A 24 5.02 -6.13 -25.82
CA ARG A 24 5.50 -5.41 -27.01
C ARG A 24 5.68 -3.95 -26.64
N LEU A 25 6.93 -3.48 -26.58
CA LEU A 25 7.23 -2.05 -26.67
C LEU A 25 6.81 -1.55 -28.06
N ALA A 26 5.81 -0.68 -28.12
CA ALA A 26 5.64 0.20 -29.26
C ALA A 26 6.58 1.40 -29.07
N VAL A 27 7.71 1.35 -29.78
CA VAL A 27 8.60 2.50 -29.96
C VAL A 27 7.92 3.44 -30.95
N VAL A 28 7.45 4.58 -30.49
CA VAL A 28 7.10 5.71 -31.38
C VAL A 28 8.27 6.68 -31.35
N GLU A 29 9.20 6.49 -32.29
CA GLU A 29 10.18 7.50 -32.66
C GLU A 29 9.46 8.66 -33.35
N ASN A 30 9.36 9.81 -32.70
CA ASN A 30 9.00 11.06 -33.36
C ASN A 30 10.27 11.86 -33.64
N VAL A 31 10.86 11.60 -34.80
CA VAL A 31 11.92 12.44 -35.40
C VAL A 31 11.23 13.52 -36.23
N SER A 32 11.01 14.70 -35.65
CA SER A 32 10.67 15.89 -36.45
C SER A 32 11.94 16.60 -36.89
N ARG A 33 12.32 16.39 -38.15
CA ARG A 33 13.30 17.19 -38.88
C ARG A 33 12.77 18.60 -39.08
N MET A 34 13.53 19.61 -38.66
CA MET A 34 13.38 20.98 -39.13
C MET A 34 14.13 21.18 -40.46
N PRO A 35 13.56 21.87 -41.46
CA PRO A 35 14.34 22.44 -42.55
C PRO A 35 14.68 23.90 -42.24
N GLY A 36 15.97 24.22 -42.20
CA GLY A 36 16.43 25.59 -42.34
C GLY A 36 16.44 26.02 -43.80
N GLN A 37 16.24 27.31 -44.06
CA GLN A 37 17.25 28.15 -44.69
C GLN A 37 16.83 29.62 -44.92
N ARG A 38 17.81 30.47 -44.61
CA ARG A 38 18.27 31.70 -45.30
C ARG A 38 17.68 33.07 -44.97
N HIS A 39 18.64 33.90 -44.56
CA HIS A 39 18.71 35.36 -44.48
C HIS A 39 18.08 36.14 -45.64
N ARG A 40 17.50 37.30 -45.29
CA ARG A 40 17.74 38.57 -46.01
C ARG A 40 17.59 39.79 -45.10
N GLU A 41 18.41 40.77 -45.41
CA GLU A 41 18.72 42.00 -44.68
C GLU A 41 17.68 43.13 -44.81
N ASN A 42 17.54 43.88 -43.70
CA ASN A 42 17.58 45.35 -43.54
C ASN A 42 16.67 46.28 -44.39
N LYS A 43 15.88 47.13 -43.69
CA LYS A 43 15.81 48.61 -43.82
C LYS A 43 14.65 49.19 -42.97
N GLY A 44 14.97 50.08 -42.01
CA GLY A 44 14.05 51.15 -41.54
C GLY A 44 14.15 52.38 -42.47
N PRO A 45 13.69 53.61 -42.10
CA PRO A 45 13.05 54.05 -40.84
C PRO A 45 11.78 54.94 -41.05
N GLY A 46 11.10 55.36 -39.96
CA GLY A 46 10.45 56.69 -39.93
C GLY A 46 9.03 56.86 -39.35
N ARG A 47 8.99 57.44 -38.14
CA ARG A 47 8.13 58.54 -37.62
C ARG A 47 6.61 58.40 -37.34
N CYS A 48 6.30 58.95 -36.15
CA CYS A 48 5.05 59.35 -35.47
C CYS A 48 3.83 59.76 -36.31
N PHE A 49 2.62 59.42 -35.84
CA PHE A 49 1.66 60.36 -35.22
C PHE A 49 0.45 59.61 -34.60
N ALA A 50 -0.15 60.22 -33.58
CA ALA A 50 -1.28 59.73 -32.78
C ALA A 50 -2.63 59.86 -33.49
N GLN A 51 -3.59 58.97 -33.16
CA GLN A 51 -4.97 59.27 -32.74
C GLN A 51 -5.80 57.96 -32.71
N GLY A 52 -6.59 57.79 -31.64
CA GLY A 52 -7.33 56.56 -31.37
C GLY A 52 -8.62 56.39 -32.15
N LEU A 53 -9.20 55.19 -32.06
CA LEU A 53 -10.63 54.95 -31.89
C LEU A 53 -10.83 53.50 -31.44
N ALA A 54 -11.86 53.30 -30.61
CA ALA A 54 -12.20 52.04 -29.97
C ALA A 54 -13.03 51.09 -30.87
N ALA A 55 -13.08 49.85 -30.40
CA ALA A 55 -14.13 48.83 -30.58
C ALA A 55 -14.12 47.98 -31.88
N GLY A 56 -14.03 46.66 -31.68
CA GLY A 56 -14.29 45.65 -32.69
C GLY A 56 -13.70 44.27 -32.36
N VAL A 57 -14.14 43.62 -31.27
CA VAL A 57 -13.80 42.20 -31.03
C VAL A 57 -14.64 41.35 -31.97
N ALA A 58 -14.04 40.90 -33.07
CA ALA A 58 -14.62 39.88 -33.94
C ALA A 58 -14.39 38.49 -33.33
N ALA A 59 -15.45 37.87 -32.85
CA ALA A 59 -15.46 36.47 -32.41
C ALA A 59 -15.32 35.55 -33.64
N LEU A 60 -14.15 34.92 -33.80
CA LEU A 60 -13.97 33.80 -34.73
C LEU A 60 -14.48 32.51 -34.06
N ALA A 61 -15.65 32.05 -34.47
CA ALA A 61 -16.18 30.75 -34.07
C ALA A 61 -15.40 29.62 -34.76
N PHE A 62 -14.44 29.02 -34.05
CA PHE A 62 -13.78 27.79 -34.46
C PHE A 62 -14.71 26.60 -34.14
N ARG A 63 -15.38 26.04 -35.15
CA ARG A 63 -16.08 24.75 -35.03
C ARG A 63 -15.05 23.61 -34.97
N GLY A 64 -14.55 23.32 -33.77
CA GLY A 64 -13.85 22.08 -33.47
C GLY A 64 -14.85 20.93 -33.36
N ARG A 65 -14.68 19.88 -34.17
CA ARG A 65 -15.36 18.59 -33.96
C ARG A 65 -14.90 18.03 -32.61
N VAL A 66 -15.79 18.01 -31.63
CA VAL A 66 -15.60 17.27 -30.39
C VAL A 66 -15.70 15.78 -30.74
N ALA A 67 -14.60 15.05 -30.58
CA ALA A 67 -14.63 13.60 -30.57
C ALA A 67 -15.51 13.16 -29.41
N ARG A 68 -16.55 12.36 -29.70
CA ARG A 68 -17.38 11.72 -28.67
C ARG A 68 -16.46 10.93 -27.74
N ALA A 69 -16.41 11.32 -26.47
CA ALA A 69 -15.96 10.44 -25.41
C ALA A 69 -16.83 9.18 -25.44
N ALA A 70 -16.19 8.02 -25.40
CA ALA A 70 -16.90 6.78 -25.13
C ALA A 70 -17.62 6.93 -23.79
N GLU A 71 -18.92 6.62 -23.77
CA GLU A 71 -19.71 6.49 -22.55
C GLU A 71 -18.97 5.53 -21.62
N GLY A 72 -18.47 6.06 -20.50
CA GLY A 72 -17.97 5.22 -19.42
C GLY A 72 -19.15 4.48 -18.82
N ASP A 73 -19.01 3.16 -18.63
CA ASP A 73 -19.99 2.36 -17.91
C ASP A 73 -20.35 3.07 -16.60
N GLU A 74 -21.64 3.36 -16.46
CA GLU A 74 -22.21 3.98 -15.27
C GLU A 74 -21.98 3.03 -14.10
N VAL A 75 -21.20 3.48 -13.12
CA VAL A 75 -20.86 2.66 -11.94
C VAL A 75 -22.15 2.42 -11.15
N PRO A 76 -22.59 1.16 -10.96
CA PRO A 76 -23.78 0.89 -10.18
C PRO A 76 -23.60 1.45 -8.77
N ALA A 77 -24.61 2.15 -8.27
CA ALA A 77 -24.63 2.64 -6.90
C ALA A 77 -24.36 1.48 -5.92
N PRO A 78 -23.57 1.69 -4.85
CA PRO A 78 -23.31 0.65 -3.88
C PRO A 78 -24.65 0.12 -3.35
N SER A 79 -24.79 -1.22 -3.33
CA SER A 79 -25.98 -1.87 -2.77
C SER A 79 -26.22 -1.37 -1.34
N PRO A 80 -27.48 -1.15 -0.94
CA PRO A 80 -27.78 -0.72 0.42
C PRO A 80 -27.20 -1.71 1.42
N LEU A 81 -26.70 -1.20 2.55
CA LEU A 81 -26.16 -2.04 3.62
C LEU A 81 -27.26 -3.00 4.11
N PRO A 82 -26.91 -4.26 4.45
CA PRO A 82 -27.86 -5.17 5.06
C PRO A 82 -28.37 -4.60 6.39
N GLU A 83 -29.58 -4.97 6.79
CA GLU A 83 -30.15 -4.57 8.09
C GLU A 83 -29.25 -5.01 9.26
N GLU A 84 -28.62 -6.18 9.13
CA GLU A 84 -27.63 -6.70 10.08
C GLU A 84 -26.48 -7.42 9.36
N PHE A 85 -25.26 -7.26 9.87
CA PHE A 85 -24.12 -8.07 9.48
C PHE A 85 -24.03 -9.32 10.38
N PRO A 86 -23.58 -10.48 9.84
CA PRO A 86 -23.41 -11.69 10.64
C PRO A 86 -22.31 -11.52 11.70
N PRO A 87 -22.35 -12.29 12.80
CA PRO A 87 -21.29 -12.29 13.80
C PRO A 87 -19.92 -12.59 13.20
N ALA A 88 -18.88 -11.97 13.74
CA ALA A 88 -17.51 -12.19 13.33
C ALA A 88 -16.84 -13.33 14.12
N ILE A 89 -15.90 -14.01 13.46
CA ILE A 89 -14.86 -14.78 14.14
C ILE A 89 -13.63 -13.87 14.24
N ILE A 90 -13.06 -13.75 15.44
CA ILE A 90 -11.91 -12.87 15.71
C ILE A 90 -10.74 -13.72 16.20
N ILE A 91 -9.79 -13.98 15.32
CA ILE A 91 -8.60 -14.77 15.63
C ILE A 91 -7.56 -13.85 16.28
N GLY A 92 -7.37 -14.03 17.58
CA GLY A 92 -6.40 -13.30 18.40
C GLY A 92 -7.03 -12.30 19.37
N GLY A 93 -7.18 -12.68 20.65
CA GLY A 93 -7.70 -11.84 21.75
C GLY A 93 -6.71 -10.79 22.30
N GLY A 94 -5.90 -10.19 21.42
CA GLY A 94 -5.00 -9.09 21.76
C GLY A 94 -5.73 -7.74 21.85
N ARG A 95 -4.97 -6.64 21.94
CA ARG A 95 -5.55 -5.28 21.97
C ARG A 95 -6.52 -5.01 20.83
N LEU A 96 -6.10 -5.34 19.60
CA LEU A 96 -6.88 -5.06 18.40
C LEU A 96 -8.07 -6.00 18.24
N GLY A 97 -7.90 -7.31 18.47
CA GLY A 97 -9.02 -8.26 18.37
C GLY A 97 -10.12 -8.00 19.40
N GLU A 98 -9.74 -7.64 20.63
CA GLU A 98 -10.73 -7.28 21.66
C GLU A 98 -11.41 -5.93 21.34
N ALA A 99 -10.72 -5.01 20.66
CA ALA A 99 -11.36 -3.80 20.14
C ALA A 99 -12.39 -4.15 19.06
N PHE A 100 -12.05 -4.97 18.06
CA PHE A 100 -13.00 -5.41 17.03
C PHE A 100 -14.21 -6.14 17.60
N ALA A 101 -14.03 -6.99 18.63
CA ALA A 101 -15.12 -7.68 19.29
C ALA A 101 -16.10 -6.71 19.96
N LYS A 102 -15.58 -5.64 20.58
CA LYS A 102 -16.40 -4.58 21.21
C LYS A 102 -17.13 -3.70 20.19
N MET A 103 -16.58 -3.52 18.99
CA MET A 103 -17.22 -2.80 17.90
C MET A 103 -18.36 -3.60 17.25
N GLY A 104 -18.40 -4.91 17.48
CA GLY A 104 -19.45 -5.78 16.96
C GLY A 104 -20.76 -5.66 17.73
N MET A 105 -21.70 -6.52 17.35
CA MET A 105 -23.05 -6.55 17.93
C MET A 105 -23.16 -7.45 19.18
N GLY A 106 -22.02 -7.82 19.79
CA GLY A 106 -21.96 -8.62 21.02
C GLY A 106 -22.05 -10.14 20.83
N SER A 107 -22.14 -10.61 19.59
CA SER A 107 -22.24 -12.04 19.23
C SER A 107 -20.96 -12.62 18.61
N ASP A 108 -19.90 -11.82 18.50
CA ASP A 108 -18.62 -12.24 17.91
C ASP A 108 -17.92 -13.30 18.78
N VAL A 109 -17.17 -14.19 18.13
CA VAL A 109 -16.39 -15.25 18.78
C VAL A 109 -14.91 -14.92 18.72
N ILE A 110 -14.26 -14.75 19.88
CA ILE A 110 -12.80 -14.61 19.95
C ILE A 110 -12.15 -15.99 20.03
N VAL A 111 -11.32 -16.31 19.04
CA VAL A 111 -10.49 -17.52 18.98
C VAL A 111 -9.08 -17.17 19.47
N ARG A 112 -8.60 -17.85 20.51
CA ARG A 112 -7.25 -17.66 21.07
C ARG A 112 -6.31 -18.77 20.58
N ARG A 113 -5.02 -18.59 20.90
CA ARG A 113 -3.99 -19.57 20.55
C ARG A 113 -4.31 -20.91 21.21
N GLY A 114 -4.39 -21.96 20.39
CA GLY A 114 -4.68 -23.33 20.84
C GLY A 114 -6.16 -23.70 20.77
N ASP A 115 -7.05 -22.73 20.55
CA ASP A 115 -8.46 -23.00 20.32
C ASP A 115 -8.67 -23.57 18.91
N SER A 116 -9.61 -24.50 18.77
CA SER A 116 -10.06 -24.98 17.47
C SER A 116 -10.83 -23.90 16.72
N PHE A 117 -10.79 -23.93 15.38
CA PHE A 117 -11.65 -23.08 14.57
C PHE A 117 -13.13 -23.40 14.86
N PRO A 118 -13.99 -22.40 15.14
CA PRO A 118 -15.37 -22.64 15.53
C PRO A 118 -16.22 -22.96 14.28
N THR A 119 -16.30 -24.25 13.93
CA THR A 119 -17.03 -24.72 12.73
C THR A 119 -18.53 -24.46 12.78
N ASP A 120 -19.09 -24.35 13.99
CA ASP A 120 -20.53 -24.16 14.21
C ASP A 120 -20.93 -22.66 14.22
N ALA A 121 -19.96 -21.75 14.14
CA ALA A 121 -20.23 -20.32 14.06
C ALA A 121 -20.89 -19.96 12.72
N PRO A 122 -21.83 -19.00 12.69
CA PRO A 122 -22.43 -18.52 11.46
C PRO A 122 -21.38 -18.09 10.43
N LYS A 123 -21.72 -18.22 9.13
CA LYS A 123 -20.87 -17.68 8.07
C LYS A 123 -20.86 -16.14 8.17
N GLY A 124 -19.67 -15.60 8.39
CA GLY A 124 -19.43 -14.18 8.65
C GLY A 124 -17.93 -13.86 8.49
N PRO A 125 -17.54 -12.61 8.71
CA PRO A 125 -16.16 -12.16 8.56
C PRO A 125 -15.23 -12.85 9.58
N ILE A 126 -14.00 -13.12 9.16
CA ILE A 126 -12.96 -13.73 9.98
C ILE A 126 -11.81 -12.73 10.14
N TYR A 127 -11.84 -11.94 11.21
CA TYR A 127 -10.80 -10.97 11.51
C TYR A 127 -9.56 -11.68 12.04
N VAL A 128 -8.44 -11.52 11.32
CA VAL A 128 -7.14 -12.04 11.75
C VAL A 128 -6.42 -10.95 12.50
N CYS A 129 -6.44 -10.97 13.84
CA CYS A 129 -5.86 -9.92 14.71
C CYS A 129 -4.57 -10.36 15.41
N THR A 130 -3.85 -11.32 14.84
CA THR A 130 -2.54 -11.77 15.31
C THR A 130 -1.39 -11.01 14.65
N ARG A 131 -0.16 -11.32 15.09
CA ARG A 131 1.07 -10.88 14.40
C ARG A 131 1.26 -11.62 13.08
N ASN A 132 2.13 -11.05 12.24
CA ASN A 132 2.37 -11.56 10.89
C ASN A 132 2.98 -12.97 10.89
N ASP A 133 3.82 -13.29 11.88
CA ASP A 133 4.50 -14.59 12.01
C ASP A 133 3.55 -15.78 12.23
N ALA A 134 2.30 -15.53 12.64
CA ALA A 134 1.28 -16.56 12.82
C ALA A 134 0.37 -16.75 11.59
N LEU A 135 0.45 -15.87 10.57
CA LEU A 135 -0.54 -15.83 9.48
C LEU A 135 -0.64 -17.15 8.72
N LYS A 136 0.50 -17.81 8.47
CA LYS A 136 0.54 -19.06 7.72
C LYS A 136 -0.24 -20.17 8.43
N ASP A 137 0.00 -20.34 9.73
CA ASP A 137 -0.66 -21.36 10.53
C ASP A 137 -2.16 -21.05 10.70
N ILE A 138 -2.51 -19.76 10.80
CA ILE A 138 -3.90 -19.31 10.85
C ILE A 138 -4.63 -19.66 9.56
N ILE A 139 -4.08 -19.30 8.40
CA ILE A 139 -4.67 -19.65 7.09
C ILE A 139 -4.87 -21.17 6.98
N ALA A 140 -3.90 -21.96 7.43
CA ALA A 140 -3.98 -23.42 7.42
C ALA A 140 -5.06 -23.97 8.39
N SER A 141 -5.33 -23.27 9.50
CA SER A 141 -6.35 -23.67 10.48
C SER A 141 -7.78 -23.31 10.07
N VAL A 142 -7.94 -22.34 9.15
CA VAL A 142 -9.26 -21.92 8.64
C VAL A 142 -9.66 -22.84 7.48
N PRO A 143 -10.89 -23.39 7.49
CA PRO A 143 -11.40 -24.20 6.36
C PRO A 143 -11.25 -23.47 5.03
N ALA A 144 -10.81 -24.18 3.98
CA ALA A 144 -10.48 -23.57 2.69
C ALA A 144 -11.67 -22.84 2.03
N ASP A 145 -12.90 -23.33 2.24
CA ASP A 145 -14.14 -22.71 1.76
C ASP A 145 -14.51 -21.42 2.52
N ARG A 146 -13.78 -21.10 3.59
CA ARG A 146 -13.91 -19.88 4.40
C ARG A 146 -12.77 -18.89 4.16
N HIS A 147 -11.81 -19.18 3.26
CA HIS A 147 -10.67 -18.27 3.03
C HIS A 147 -11.08 -16.92 2.43
N GLU A 148 -12.14 -16.88 1.63
CA GLU A 148 -12.73 -15.62 1.16
C GLU A 148 -13.33 -14.76 2.29
N ASP A 149 -13.53 -15.33 3.48
CA ASP A 149 -14.04 -14.60 4.63
C ASP A 149 -12.95 -13.94 5.49
N LEU A 150 -11.69 -14.14 5.14
CA LEU A 150 -10.57 -13.57 5.89
C LEU A 150 -10.48 -12.05 5.72
N VAL A 151 -10.39 -11.37 6.87
CA VAL A 151 -10.14 -9.94 6.99
C VAL A 151 -8.77 -9.74 7.64
N PHE A 152 -7.79 -9.30 6.85
CA PHE A 152 -6.42 -9.04 7.30
C PHE A 152 -6.28 -7.61 7.79
N VAL A 153 -5.76 -7.44 9.01
CA VAL A 153 -5.57 -6.12 9.65
C VAL A 153 -4.11 -5.83 10.01
N GLN A 154 -3.19 -6.63 9.47
CA GLN A 154 -1.77 -6.56 9.78
C GLN A 154 -1.11 -5.28 9.22
N ASN A 155 0.00 -4.91 9.85
CA ASN A 155 0.91 -3.90 9.30
C ASN A 155 1.94 -4.55 8.36
N GLY A 156 2.48 -3.75 7.43
CA GLY A 156 3.45 -4.22 6.45
C GLY A 156 2.81 -4.63 5.12
N ALA A 157 3.65 -4.97 4.16
CA ALA A 157 3.23 -5.35 2.82
C ALA A 157 2.78 -6.82 2.79
N LEU A 158 1.47 -7.05 2.88
CA LEU A 158 0.88 -8.39 2.92
C LEU A 158 0.62 -9.00 1.55
N VAL A 159 0.37 -8.21 0.50
CA VAL A 159 -0.11 -8.71 -0.80
C VAL A 159 0.75 -9.87 -1.34
N PRO A 160 2.11 -9.77 -1.39
CA PRO A 160 2.93 -10.88 -1.87
C PRO A 160 2.82 -12.15 -1.00
N PHE A 161 2.64 -11.99 0.31
CA PHE A 161 2.43 -13.12 1.21
C PHE A 161 1.06 -13.78 0.96
N LEU A 162 0.01 -12.99 0.76
CA LEU A 162 -1.34 -13.49 0.51
C LEU A 162 -1.41 -14.23 -0.83
N ASP A 163 -0.85 -13.65 -1.90
CA ASP A 163 -0.79 -14.27 -3.23
C ASP A 163 -0.10 -15.64 -3.22
N LYS A 164 0.88 -15.82 -2.33
CA LYS A 164 1.63 -17.07 -2.19
C LYS A 164 0.89 -18.13 -1.37
N ASN A 165 0.06 -17.72 -0.40
CA ASN A 165 -0.51 -18.63 0.60
C ASN A 165 -2.02 -18.85 0.44
N LEU A 166 -2.68 -18.10 -0.45
CA LEU A 166 -4.11 -18.22 -0.74
C LEU A 166 -4.34 -18.58 -2.21
N GLN A 167 -5.56 -19.02 -2.52
CA GLN A 167 -5.93 -19.30 -3.90
C GLN A 167 -5.99 -17.99 -4.71
N PRO A 168 -5.47 -17.96 -5.94
CA PRO A 168 -5.51 -16.76 -6.78
C PRO A 168 -6.94 -16.25 -7.01
N GLY A 169 -7.11 -14.93 -6.92
CA GLY A 169 -8.39 -14.27 -7.20
C GLY A 169 -9.42 -14.34 -6.06
N LEU A 170 -9.07 -14.87 -4.89
CA LEU A 170 -9.95 -14.78 -3.72
C LEU A 170 -10.21 -13.32 -3.34
N PRO A 171 -11.47 -12.91 -3.10
CA PRO A 171 -11.83 -11.54 -2.78
C PRO A 171 -11.56 -11.22 -1.30
N VAL A 172 -10.35 -11.49 -0.81
CA VAL A 172 -9.99 -11.26 0.59
C VAL A 172 -10.05 -9.78 0.95
N THR A 173 -10.45 -9.50 2.18
CA THR A 173 -10.53 -8.14 2.69
C THR A 173 -9.23 -7.76 3.39
N ILE A 174 -8.64 -6.64 3.01
CA ILE A 174 -7.42 -6.09 3.61
C ILE A 174 -7.73 -4.71 4.16
N LEU A 175 -7.49 -4.52 5.46
CA LEU A 175 -7.70 -3.27 6.19
C LEU A 175 -6.37 -2.62 6.55
N LEU A 176 -6.16 -1.41 6.03
CA LEU A 176 -5.08 -0.50 6.38
C LEU A 176 -5.49 0.32 7.61
N VAL A 177 -5.16 -0.20 8.79
CA VAL A 177 -5.43 0.49 10.08
C VAL A 177 -4.58 1.75 10.26
N TYR A 178 -5.21 2.91 10.49
CA TYR A 178 -4.55 4.15 10.93
C TYR A 178 -5.05 4.63 12.30
N PHE A 179 -5.80 3.80 13.04
CA PHE A 179 -6.16 4.08 14.43
C PHE A 179 -5.25 3.32 15.40
N ALA A 180 -5.18 3.77 16.64
CA ALA A 180 -4.36 3.17 17.68
C ALA A 180 -5.21 2.66 18.84
N VAL A 181 -4.93 1.44 19.30
CA VAL A 181 -5.43 0.92 20.59
C VAL A 181 -4.28 0.96 21.58
N ALA A 182 -4.24 1.98 22.43
CA ALA A 182 -3.13 2.19 23.37
C ALA A 182 -2.99 1.00 24.33
N LYS A 183 -4.08 0.65 25.03
CA LYS A 183 -4.13 -0.50 25.96
C LYS A 183 -5.32 -1.39 25.72
N LYS A 184 -5.22 -2.62 26.23
CA LYS A 184 -6.30 -3.60 26.12
C LYS A 184 -7.55 -3.06 26.82
N GLY A 185 -8.66 -3.04 26.10
CA GLY A 185 -9.96 -2.64 26.62
C GLY A 185 -10.27 -1.16 26.49
N GLU A 186 -9.29 -0.31 26.20
CA GLU A 186 -9.52 1.10 25.86
C GLU A 186 -10.12 1.22 24.46
N PRO A 187 -10.96 2.25 24.21
CA PRO A 187 -11.44 2.53 22.87
C PRO A 187 -10.25 2.93 21.97
N PRO A 188 -10.30 2.56 20.68
CA PRO A 188 -9.32 3.04 19.71
C PRO A 188 -9.41 4.55 19.53
N LEU A 189 -8.25 5.16 19.31
CA LEU A 189 -8.13 6.55 18.90
C LEU A 189 -7.91 6.60 17.39
N ASP A 190 -8.79 7.30 16.68
CA ASP A 190 -8.67 7.52 15.24
C ASP A 190 -7.41 8.32 14.89
N GLY A 191 -6.78 8.00 13.76
CA GLY A 191 -5.62 8.70 13.21
C GLY A 191 -5.99 9.84 12.29
N LYS A 192 -7.13 10.50 12.50
CA LYS A 192 -7.50 11.74 11.82
C LYS A 192 -6.48 12.83 12.11
N THR A 193 -6.14 13.61 11.10
CA THR A 193 -5.15 14.69 11.18
C THR A 193 -5.69 15.97 10.56
N ASP A 194 -4.93 17.06 10.68
CA ASP A 194 -5.19 18.32 9.97
C ASP A 194 -5.06 18.17 8.44
N THR A 195 -4.19 17.29 7.96
CA THR A 195 -4.06 16.98 6.53
C THR A 195 -5.15 16.04 6.02
N ASP A 196 -5.70 15.19 6.90
CA ASP A 196 -6.68 14.15 6.57
C ASP A 196 -7.79 14.09 7.65
N PRO A 197 -8.67 15.10 7.69
CA PRO A 197 -9.75 15.18 8.70
C PRO A 197 -10.77 14.05 8.56
N GLU A 198 -10.90 13.46 7.36
CA GLU A 198 -11.74 12.29 7.08
C GLU A 198 -11.06 10.97 7.45
N GLY A 199 -9.78 11.01 7.86
CA GLY A 199 -8.99 9.86 8.30
C GLY A 199 -8.36 9.04 7.16
N LEU A 200 -7.28 8.33 7.51
CA LEU A 200 -6.47 7.56 6.56
C LEU A 200 -6.85 6.09 6.47
N THR A 201 -7.51 5.54 7.50
CA THR A 201 -7.91 4.13 7.57
C THR A 201 -8.69 3.75 6.32
N ALA A 202 -8.26 2.67 5.65
CA ALA A 202 -8.84 2.25 4.39
C ALA A 202 -8.95 0.74 4.27
N VAL A 203 -10.00 0.26 3.61
CA VAL A 203 -10.24 -1.14 3.28
C VAL A 203 -10.35 -1.30 1.77
N ASN A 204 -9.84 -2.40 1.21
CA ASN A 204 -10.04 -2.72 -0.21
C ASN A 204 -11.50 -3.09 -0.49
N THR A 205 -11.85 -3.45 -1.72
CA THR A 205 -13.18 -3.99 -2.07
C THR A 205 -13.30 -5.50 -1.93
N GLY A 206 -12.68 -6.10 -0.90
CA GLY A 206 -12.87 -7.51 -0.57
C GLY A 206 -14.29 -7.82 -0.08
N LYS A 207 -14.62 -9.11 0.06
CA LYS A 207 -15.96 -9.62 0.41
C LYS A 207 -16.61 -8.92 1.61
N TRP A 208 -15.83 -8.66 2.66
CA TRP A 208 -16.30 -8.07 3.92
C TRP A 208 -15.99 -6.57 4.06
N ALA A 209 -15.61 -5.88 2.98
CA ALA A 209 -15.24 -4.47 3.02
C ALA A 209 -16.33 -3.55 3.58
N GLN A 210 -17.59 -3.78 3.18
CA GLN A 210 -18.73 -3.01 3.68
C GLN A 210 -18.95 -3.23 5.18
N GLU A 211 -18.80 -4.47 5.66
CA GLU A 211 -18.93 -4.81 7.08
C GLU A 211 -17.82 -4.14 7.90
N VAL A 212 -16.57 -4.21 7.44
CA VAL A 212 -15.43 -3.53 8.06
C VAL A 212 -15.67 -2.02 8.15
N CYS A 213 -16.11 -1.41 7.05
CA CYS A 213 -16.37 0.02 7.00
C CYS A 213 -17.50 0.42 7.96
N TRP A 214 -18.61 -0.34 7.96
CA TRP A 214 -19.71 -0.13 8.88
C TRP A 214 -19.26 -0.27 10.33
N ARG A 215 -18.56 -1.36 10.69
CA ARG A 215 -18.09 -1.65 12.05
C ARG A 215 -17.19 -0.53 12.60
N LEU A 216 -16.30 0.01 11.78
CA LEU A 216 -15.42 1.10 12.18
C LEU A 216 -16.20 2.42 12.33
N THR A 217 -17.06 2.76 11.37
CA THR A 217 -17.78 4.03 11.37
C THR A 217 -18.84 4.13 12.46
N THR A 218 -19.56 3.04 12.76
CA THR A 218 -20.49 2.99 13.91
C THR A 218 -19.76 3.06 15.26
N SER A 219 -18.46 2.77 15.26
CA SER A 219 -17.56 2.90 16.42
C SER A 219 -16.78 4.23 16.43
N ASN A 220 -17.25 5.23 15.68
CA ASN A 220 -16.64 6.57 15.58
C ASN A 220 -15.18 6.58 15.08
N LEU A 221 -14.83 5.62 14.22
CA LEU A 221 -13.57 5.60 13.48
C LEU A 221 -13.81 5.86 11.99
N ALA A 222 -12.91 6.58 11.36
CA ALA A 222 -12.84 6.69 9.92
C ALA A 222 -12.57 5.32 9.28
N CYS A 223 -13.21 5.08 8.14
CA CYS A 223 -12.84 4.02 7.22
C CYS A 223 -13.27 4.40 5.81
N ARG A 224 -12.35 4.28 4.85
CA ARG A 224 -12.62 4.51 3.44
C ARG A 224 -12.54 3.20 2.68
N MET A 225 -13.58 2.88 1.91
CA MET A 225 -13.52 1.75 0.99
C MET A 225 -12.90 2.22 -0.32
N LEU A 226 -11.75 1.64 -0.69
CA LEU A 226 -10.97 2.02 -1.86
C LEU A 226 -10.93 0.86 -2.86
N ARG A 227 -11.05 1.19 -4.14
CA ARG A 227 -10.78 0.28 -5.26
C ARG A 227 -9.33 0.44 -5.70
N ASP A 228 -8.84 -0.49 -6.51
CA ASP A 228 -7.59 -0.26 -7.22
C ASP A 228 -7.81 0.74 -8.37
N PRO A 229 -6.84 1.64 -8.62
CA PRO A 229 -5.48 1.67 -8.03
C PRO A 229 -5.36 2.45 -6.69
N GLU A 230 -6.43 3.10 -6.21
CA GLU A 230 -6.37 3.96 -5.02
C GLU A 230 -6.03 3.18 -3.73
N PHE A 231 -6.50 1.94 -3.59
CA PHE A 231 -6.15 1.10 -2.45
C PHE A 231 -4.64 0.78 -2.44
N MET A 232 -4.06 0.43 -3.59
CA MET A 232 -2.62 0.18 -3.70
C MET A 232 -1.78 1.43 -3.43
N GLN A 233 -2.27 2.62 -3.80
CA GLN A 233 -1.66 3.90 -3.43
C GLN A 233 -1.59 4.05 -1.90
N ALA A 234 -2.72 3.87 -1.20
CA ALA A 234 -2.79 3.95 0.26
C ALA A 234 -1.99 2.85 0.97
N TYR A 235 -1.97 1.64 0.40
CA TYR A 235 -1.22 0.49 0.89
C TYR A 235 0.28 0.79 0.93
N TRP A 236 0.84 1.28 -0.19
CA TRP A 236 2.25 1.58 -0.25
C TRP A 236 2.61 2.79 0.61
N GLU A 237 1.74 3.79 0.68
CA GLU A 237 1.94 4.94 1.56
C GLU A 237 2.08 4.55 3.04
N LYS A 238 1.18 3.69 3.53
CA LYS A 238 1.27 3.17 4.91
C LYS A 238 2.58 2.42 5.14
N ASN A 239 3.02 1.66 4.13
CA ASN A 239 4.27 0.92 4.19
C ASN A 239 5.51 1.84 4.15
N LEU A 240 5.48 2.93 3.38
CA LEU A 240 6.53 3.96 3.41
C LEU A 240 6.66 4.55 4.81
N TRP A 241 5.54 4.94 5.41
CA TRP A 241 5.52 5.53 6.75
C TRP A 241 6.15 4.59 7.78
N ILE A 242 5.70 3.34 7.83
CA ILE A 242 6.15 2.40 8.86
C ILE A 242 7.61 1.99 8.64
N ALA A 243 8.07 1.86 7.40
CA ALA A 243 9.47 1.57 7.11
C ALA A 243 10.37 2.74 7.54
N ALA A 244 10.02 3.96 7.12
CA ALA A 244 10.87 5.13 7.35
C ALA A 244 10.95 5.54 8.82
N TYR A 245 9.81 5.76 9.49
CA TYR A 245 9.80 6.23 10.88
C TYR A 245 10.39 5.21 11.84
N MET A 246 10.11 3.92 11.64
CA MET A 246 10.62 2.89 12.53
C MET A 246 12.11 2.63 12.33
N LEU A 247 12.61 2.74 11.10
CA LEU A 247 14.04 2.60 10.81
C LEU A 247 14.83 3.78 11.37
N VAL A 248 14.42 5.02 11.08
CA VAL A 248 15.11 6.22 11.57
C VAL A 248 15.12 6.25 13.09
N GLY A 249 13.99 6.00 13.75
CA GLY A 249 13.99 5.97 15.21
C GLY A 249 14.85 4.86 15.81
N ALA A 250 14.90 3.68 15.19
CA ALA A 250 15.81 2.61 15.60
C ALA A 250 17.30 2.97 15.42
N LEU A 251 17.64 3.80 14.42
CA LEU A 251 18.99 4.32 14.20
C LEU A 251 19.39 5.40 15.23
N HIS A 252 18.41 6.02 15.88
CA HIS A 252 18.57 7.03 16.93
C HIS A 252 18.11 6.47 18.29
N ASP A 253 18.73 5.36 18.69
CA ASP A 253 18.60 4.71 20.01
C ASP A 253 17.16 4.26 20.37
N GLY A 254 16.31 4.01 19.38
CA GLY A 254 14.94 3.54 19.59
C GLY A 254 14.02 4.61 20.19
N CYS A 255 14.23 5.87 19.80
CA CYS A 255 13.41 7.00 20.27
C CYS A 255 11.93 6.87 19.87
N THR A 256 11.07 7.76 20.38
CA THR A 256 9.64 7.72 20.07
C THR A 256 9.35 8.20 18.65
N VAL A 257 8.21 7.84 18.07
CA VAL A 257 7.79 8.36 16.75
C VAL A 257 7.73 9.89 16.75
N GLY A 258 7.32 10.51 17.86
CA GLY A 258 7.32 11.97 18.02
C GLY A 258 8.71 12.57 18.07
N ASP A 259 9.68 11.90 18.70
CA ASP A 259 11.09 12.33 18.65
C ASP A 259 11.64 12.28 17.23
N VAL A 260 11.32 11.22 16.48
CA VAL A 260 11.69 11.10 15.07
C VAL A 260 11.11 12.25 14.26
N GLU A 261 9.81 12.53 14.40
CA GLU A 261 9.14 13.62 13.71
C GLU A 261 9.71 14.99 14.08
N ALA A 262 10.00 15.24 15.37
CA ALA A 262 10.45 16.54 15.84
C ALA A 262 11.94 16.81 15.57
N LYS A 263 12.80 15.78 15.64
CA LYS A 263 14.27 15.93 15.65
C LYS A 263 14.95 15.38 14.39
N HIS A 264 14.32 14.44 13.71
CA HIS A 264 14.91 13.70 12.58
C HIS A 264 14.07 13.81 11.30
N ARG A 265 13.17 14.80 11.24
CA ARG A 265 12.26 15.04 10.12
C ARG A 265 12.91 14.97 8.75
N LYS A 266 14.03 15.68 8.57
CA LYS A 266 14.73 15.76 7.29
C LYS A 266 15.23 14.38 6.82
N GLU A 267 15.77 13.58 7.75
CA GLU A 267 16.25 12.23 7.46
C GLU A 267 15.10 11.30 7.06
N VAL A 268 13.95 11.43 7.73
CA VAL A 268 12.73 10.71 7.36
C VAL A 268 12.23 11.11 5.98
N ASP A 269 12.20 12.40 5.65
CA ASP A 269 11.72 12.90 4.37
C ASP A 269 12.61 12.43 3.21
N GLU A 270 13.93 12.46 3.39
CA GLU A 270 14.90 11.91 2.44
C GLU A 270 14.70 10.40 2.23
N LEU A 271 14.53 9.65 3.32
CA LEU A 271 14.28 8.21 3.26
C LEU A 271 12.95 7.89 2.57
N ILE A 272 11.87 8.60 2.90
CA ILE A 272 10.56 8.45 2.25
C ILE A 272 10.70 8.71 0.75
N ALA A 273 11.44 9.75 0.33
CA ALA A 273 11.63 10.06 -1.08
C ALA A 273 12.36 8.94 -1.86
N GLN A 274 13.36 8.31 -1.24
CA GLN A 274 14.06 7.15 -1.82
C GLN A 274 13.12 5.96 -1.96
N LEU A 275 12.45 5.58 -0.87
CA LEU A 275 11.51 4.46 -0.85
C LEU A 275 10.36 4.67 -1.84
N ALA A 276 9.80 5.88 -1.91
CA ALA A 276 8.75 6.26 -2.85
C ALA A 276 9.21 6.13 -4.30
N THR A 277 10.45 6.51 -4.60
CA THR A 277 11.07 6.33 -5.92
C THR A 277 11.18 4.85 -6.28
N GLY A 278 11.67 4.02 -5.35
CA GLY A 278 11.75 2.57 -5.53
C GLY A 278 10.38 1.94 -5.80
N VAL A 279 9.37 2.29 -5.00
CA VAL A 279 8.00 1.78 -5.17
C VAL A 279 7.41 2.21 -6.51
N ALA A 280 7.51 3.48 -6.90
CA ALA A 280 6.96 3.98 -8.16
C ALA A 280 7.63 3.33 -9.38
N ALA A 281 8.92 2.98 -9.28
CA ALA A 281 9.62 2.26 -10.33
C ALA A 281 9.18 0.79 -10.43
N ALA A 282 8.82 0.17 -9.31
CA ALA A 282 8.36 -1.22 -9.26
C ALA A 282 6.84 -1.39 -9.49
N ASN A 283 6.05 -0.32 -9.32
CA ASN A 283 4.59 -0.37 -9.36
C ASN A 283 4.05 0.74 -10.28
N ALA A 284 3.66 0.34 -11.49
CA ALA A 284 3.28 1.27 -12.55
C ALA A 284 2.02 2.10 -12.26
N ASP A 285 1.19 1.72 -11.29
CA ASP A 285 -0.05 2.44 -10.95
C ASP A 285 0.09 3.35 -9.72
N VAL A 286 1.23 3.31 -9.03
CA VAL A 286 1.48 4.14 -7.84
C VAL A 286 2.04 5.50 -8.25
N ARG A 287 1.41 6.59 -7.79
CA ARG A 287 1.79 7.98 -8.11
C ARG A 287 1.74 8.84 -6.85
N TRP A 288 2.88 9.41 -6.50
CA TRP A 288 3.02 10.22 -5.29
C TRP A 288 2.71 11.68 -5.55
N ASP A 289 1.88 12.27 -4.68
CA ASP A 289 1.86 13.71 -4.50
C ASP A 289 3.13 14.11 -3.74
N LYS A 290 4.12 14.63 -4.48
CA LYS A 290 5.43 15.01 -3.94
C LYS A 290 5.36 16.21 -2.98
N LEU A 291 4.29 17.00 -3.04
CA LEU A 291 4.11 18.16 -2.17
C LEU A 291 3.43 17.76 -0.86
N LEU A 292 2.60 16.72 -0.87
CA LEU A 292 1.78 16.33 0.29
C LEU A 292 2.32 15.09 1.04
N LEU A 293 3.01 14.17 0.36
CA LEU A 293 3.34 12.85 0.92
C LEU A 293 4.04 12.94 2.28
N CYS A 294 5.15 13.67 2.37
CA CYS A 294 5.91 13.74 3.62
C CYS A 294 5.11 14.44 4.74
N ASP A 295 4.40 15.53 4.43
CA ASP A 295 3.65 16.32 5.40
C ASP A 295 2.47 15.56 5.99
N ARG A 296 1.74 14.83 5.15
CA ARG A 296 0.68 13.92 5.58
C ARG A 296 1.21 12.80 6.48
N LEU A 297 2.34 12.20 6.10
CA LEU A 297 3.00 11.17 6.91
C LEU A 297 3.56 11.72 8.24
N ALA A 298 3.96 12.99 8.29
CA ALA A 298 4.28 13.73 9.53
C ALA A 298 3.07 13.86 10.43
N ALA A 299 1.97 14.33 9.86
CA ALA A 299 0.74 14.60 10.60
C ALA A 299 0.25 13.33 11.30
N TYR A 300 0.32 12.19 10.59
CA TYR A 300 0.04 10.91 11.21
C TYR A 300 1.07 10.53 12.28
N ALA A 301 2.38 10.74 12.05
CA ALA A 301 3.40 10.47 13.07
C ALA A 301 3.14 11.23 14.38
N ARG A 302 2.66 12.49 14.30
CA ARG A 302 2.28 13.29 15.47
C ARG A 302 1.09 12.69 16.22
N SER A 303 0.10 12.11 15.55
CA SER A 303 -1.06 11.48 16.22
C SER A 303 -0.69 10.22 17.01
N VAL A 304 0.42 9.57 16.64
CA VAL A 304 0.98 8.38 17.30
C VAL A 304 2.34 8.65 17.95
N ALA A 305 2.61 9.90 18.35
CA ALA A 305 3.94 10.36 18.78
C ALA A 305 4.58 9.54 19.92
N HIS A 306 3.78 8.98 20.82
CA HIS A 306 4.26 8.26 22.01
C HIS A 306 4.74 6.82 21.72
N PHE A 307 4.51 6.27 20.53
CA PHE A 307 4.88 4.90 20.24
C PHE A 307 6.41 4.76 20.11
N PRO A 308 7.01 3.69 20.69
CA PRO A 308 8.43 3.42 20.51
C PRO A 308 8.71 2.94 19.10
N THR A 309 9.84 3.38 18.55
CA THR A 309 10.29 2.91 17.24
C THR A 309 11.14 1.64 17.38
N ALA A 310 10.99 0.74 16.42
CA ALA A 310 11.82 -0.46 16.30
C ALA A 310 11.62 -1.10 14.93
N VAL A 311 12.71 -1.59 14.33
CA VAL A 311 12.62 -2.49 13.18
C VAL A 311 12.10 -3.85 13.65
N LYS A 312 10.91 -4.23 13.20
CA LYS A 312 10.22 -5.49 13.51
C LYS A 312 9.59 -6.04 12.25
N GLU A 313 9.28 -7.34 12.26
CA GLU A 313 8.54 -7.98 11.16
C GLU A 313 9.18 -7.65 9.80
N PHE A 314 10.51 -7.82 9.72
CA PHE A 314 11.34 -7.36 8.60
C PHE A 314 10.72 -7.74 7.25
N GLU A 315 10.38 -9.02 7.07
CA GLU A 315 9.80 -9.58 5.84
C GLU A 315 8.62 -8.76 5.30
N TRP A 316 7.82 -8.12 6.16
CA TRP A 316 6.66 -7.35 5.75
C TRP A 316 6.89 -5.85 5.76
N ARG A 317 7.66 -5.33 6.72
CA ARG A 317 7.80 -3.87 6.92
C ARG A 317 8.97 -3.25 6.16
N ASN A 318 10.03 -4.01 5.93
CA ASN A 318 11.27 -3.51 5.31
C ASN A 318 11.73 -4.38 4.13
N GLY A 319 11.44 -5.68 4.16
CA GLY A 319 11.77 -6.65 3.11
C GLY A 319 11.38 -6.22 1.71
N PRO A 320 10.13 -5.76 1.44
CA PRO A 320 9.72 -5.36 0.10
C PRO A 320 10.56 -4.21 -0.47
N PHE A 321 10.99 -3.27 0.38
CA PHE A 321 11.84 -2.16 -0.05
C PHE A 321 13.28 -2.61 -0.27
N TYR A 322 13.78 -3.49 0.59
CA TYR A 322 15.10 -4.08 0.44
C TYR A 322 15.20 -4.96 -0.80
N ASP A 323 14.15 -5.71 -1.13
CA ASP A 323 14.06 -6.53 -2.36
C ASP A 323 14.16 -5.66 -3.62
N ILE A 324 13.58 -4.45 -3.62
CA ILE A 324 13.74 -3.49 -4.72
C ILE A 324 15.22 -3.12 -4.90
N SER A 325 15.94 -2.90 -3.80
CA SER A 325 17.37 -2.62 -3.81
C SER A 325 18.20 -3.79 -4.34
N LEU A 326 17.92 -5.01 -3.85
CA LEU A 326 18.58 -6.23 -4.32
C LEU A 326 18.35 -6.47 -5.82
N GLN A 327 17.12 -6.28 -6.30
CA GLN A 327 16.80 -6.43 -7.72
C GLN A 327 17.50 -5.38 -8.59
N ALA A 328 17.64 -4.14 -8.12
CA ALA A 328 18.38 -3.11 -8.83
C ALA A 328 19.88 -3.46 -8.94
N LYS A 329 20.50 -3.87 -7.82
CA LYS A 329 21.89 -4.31 -7.78
C LYS A 329 22.14 -5.52 -8.69
N ALA A 330 21.26 -6.53 -8.64
CA ALA A 330 21.34 -7.72 -9.49
C ALA A 330 21.24 -7.38 -11.00
N ALA A 331 20.55 -6.29 -11.34
CA ALA A 331 20.46 -5.77 -12.69
C ALA A 331 21.63 -4.82 -13.07
N GLY A 332 22.66 -4.69 -12.23
CA GLY A 332 23.79 -3.80 -12.45
C GLY A 332 23.46 -2.31 -12.33
N ARG A 333 22.32 -1.97 -11.70
CA ARG A 333 21.89 -0.59 -11.46
C ARG A 333 22.26 -0.15 -10.03
N PRO A 334 22.39 1.17 -9.78
CA PRO A 334 22.54 1.69 -8.43
C PRO A 334 21.35 1.29 -7.53
N ASP A 335 21.62 1.16 -6.23
CA ASP A 335 20.58 1.00 -5.22
C ASP A 335 19.66 2.24 -5.22
N PRO A 336 18.33 2.08 -5.45
CA PRO A 336 17.37 3.18 -5.41
C PRO A 336 17.03 3.65 -3.99
N CYS A 337 17.31 2.84 -2.97
CA CYS A 337 17.01 3.10 -1.56
C CYS A 337 18.27 3.02 -0.67
N PRO A 338 19.37 3.72 -1.00
CA PRO A 338 20.66 3.50 -0.35
C PRO A 338 20.68 3.83 1.16
N GLN A 339 19.90 4.82 1.62
CA GLN A 339 19.80 5.12 3.06
C GLN A 339 19.05 4.00 3.80
N HIS A 340 18.03 3.41 3.18
CA HIS A 340 17.28 2.28 3.75
C HIS A 340 18.19 1.06 3.93
N THR A 341 18.90 0.66 2.87
CA THR A 341 19.86 -0.44 2.89
C THR A 341 20.94 -0.22 3.95
N ALA A 342 21.61 0.93 3.94
CA ALA A 342 22.66 1.24 4.91
C ALA A 342 22.14 1.27 6.36
N GLY A 343 20.92 1.76 6.57
CA GLY A 343 20.26 1.77 7.87
C GLY A 343 20.03 0.35 8.41
N LEU A 344 19.49 -0.55 7.57
CA LEU A 344 19.27 -1.94 7.93
C LEU A 344 20.58 -2.69 8.23
N GLU A 345 21.63 -2.44 7.45
CA GLU A 345 22.97 -3.00 7.67
C GLU A 345 23.59 -2.50 8.99
N LYS A 346 23.46 -1.20 9.28
CA LYS A 346 23.97 -0.60 10.52
C LYS A 346 23.30 -1.19 11.75
N LEU A 347 22.01 -1.52 11.67
CA LEU A 347 21.26 -2.18 12.74
C LEU A 347 21.48 -3.71 12.80
N GLY A 348 22.25 -4.29 11.86
CA GLY A 348 22.48 -5.73 11.79
C GLY A 348 21.23 -6.54 11.42
N VAL A 349 20.23 -5.90 10.79
CA VAL A 349 18.99 -6.54 10.35
C VAL A 349 19.24 -7.35 9.06
N VAL A 350 20.14 -6.86 8.20
CA VAL A 350 20.60 -7.52 6.98
C VAL A 350 22.13 -7.56 6.94
N GLY A 351 22.70 -8.45 6.13
CA GLY A 351 24.15 -8.54 5.94
C GLY A 351 24.69 -7.42 5.06
N LYS A 352 25.96 -7.04 5.24
CA LYS A 352 26.65 -5.99 4.46
C LYS A 352 26.92 -6.36 2.99
N ASP A 353 26.80 -7.64 2.66
CA ASP A 353 27.14 -8.21 1.34
C ASP A 353 25.95 -8.92 0.67
N ALA A 354 24.72 -8.60 1.09
CA ALA A 354 23.50 -9.21 0.52
C ALA A 354 23.06 -8.55 -0.79
#